data_AF-A0A162KWI0-F1
#
_entry.id   AF-A0A162KWI0-F1
#
_cell.length_a   1.000
_cell.length_b   1.000
_cell.length_c   1.000
_cell.angle_alpha   90.00
_cell.angle_beta   90.00
_cell.angle_gamma   90.00
#
_symmetry.space_group_name_H-M   'P 1'
#
loop_
_entity.id
_entity.type
_entity.pdbx_description
1 polymer ?
#
loop_
_entity_poly.entity_id
_entity_poly.type
_entity_poly.pdbx_seq_one_letter_code
_entity_poly.pdbx_strand_id
1 'polypeptide(L)'
;MDIQDYIHNYDYNYDLNTLRQTFKERTLVKKYLENNPEENFKKFVNEFWLNPNNSIDELKRKYNINAQISYSDIIKSYPNDKYMQLLKMFYSPDVTIDKLVESFAIPYKKIVKLVVPIHIKEYEKYCPKCFNDSFEIYSNISSNLDELIYNCEKCLEKIKYDKLLSKEQAIEEHERVVQKKIKFQEKMNEISDTVSNIKCPKCQGKLQLQVMKEKFEYIIECEKCNYISYDIDKTKKEYSDWKKRASMMIAIKAKERELIEKSLESKKEEDIFFKKEDIIREKDCIDAIEFLFEIFNTDSIQLWNTIFTIIKSCNRLEKKLLIEIIEFGKEQNKEVIANLKKSKAVFYEYSPEEPIVFTLIDRTKIIVSRQILRSLVDKKLIVIDEEENYILIPEVLVNNLDSIKNLITTQNINSAIRYLIFSRQNFTCMTCGETGRPLKIAYLAMDKNINDLNSMIALCDKCFDLMTKNEILIDGTITFDMDYSDKNKLKSLEFLCQCFPEIKGNQFIYDTMERLESKFSINNIIKALAITIDKIKKKHIEGTIKTLINYTKGILNKGIENGEDIKVYPKLIEEYNLDKWIIDEL
;
A
#
# COMPACT_ATOMS: atom_id res chain seq x y z
N MET A 1 1.34 -22.93 60.45
CA MET A 1 0.07 -23.15 61.19
C MET A 1 -0.61 -24.34 60.56
N ASP A 2 -1.22 -25.27 61.33
CA ASP A 2 -2.15 -26.22 60.72
C ASP A 2 -3.46 -25.48 60.46
N ILE A 3 -3.82 -25.40 59.18
CA ILE A 3 -4.98 -24.61 58.77
C ILE A 3 -6.30 -25.31 59.06
N GLN A 4 -6.33 -26.64 59.12
CA GLN A 4 -7.53 -27.38 59.48
C GLN A 4 -7.83 -27.19 60.97
N ASP A 5 -6.81 -27.21 61.83
CA ASP A 5 -6.95 -26.86 63.24
C ASP A 5 -7.38 -25.39 63.43
N TYR A 6 -6.83 -24.46 62.64
CA TYR A 6 -7.24 -23.04 62.70
C TYR A 6 -8.71 -22.86 62.30
N ILE A 7 -9.12 -23.49 61.20
CA ILE A 7 -10.51 -23.49 60.70
C ILE A 7 -11.48 -24.10 61.73
N HIS A 8 -11.11 -25.22 62.34
CA HIS A 8 -11.95 -25.92 63.32
C HIS A 8 -12.21 -25.06 64.58
N ASN A 9 -11.19 -24.31 64.99
CA ASN A 9 -11.20 -23.45 66.18
C ASN A 9 -11.54 -21.98 65.88
N TYR A 10 -11.92 -21.64 64.65
CA TYR A 10 -12.15 -20.26 64.23
C TYR A 10 -13.32 -19.61 64.99
N ASP A 11 -13.05 -18.46 65.60
CA ASP A 11 -14.07 -17.69 66.34
C ASP A 11 -14.83 -16.72 65.44
N TYR A 12 -15.88 -17.23 64.81
CA TYR A 12 -16.81 -16.41 64.01
C TYR A 12 -17.50 -15.29 64.81
N ASN A 13 -17.46 -15.26 66.15
CA ASN A 13 -18.18 -14.23 66.92
C ASN A 13 -17.73 -12.81 66.55
N TYR A 14 -16.45 -12.59 66.25
CA TYR A 14 -15.95 -11.27 65.84
C TYR A 14 -16.58 -10.81 64.52
N ASP A 15 -16.53 -11.66 63.48
CA ASP A 15 -17.06 -11.36 62.16
C ASP A 15 -18.58 -11.21 62.18
N LEU A 16 -19.29 -12.10 62.87
CA LEU A 16 -20.75 -12.08 62.96
C LEU A 16 -21.25 -10.85 63.73
N ASN A 17 -20.53 -10.40 64.76
CA ASN A 17 -20.82 -9.13 65.42
C ASN A 17 -20.55 -7.93 64.49
N THR A 18 -19.46 -7.95 63.72
CA THR A 18 -19.13 -6.89 62.75
C THR A 18 -20.17 -6.82 61.62
N LEU A 19 -20.61 -7.98 61.11
CA LEU A 19 -21.72 -8.11 60.17
C LEU A 19 -23.04 -7.60 60.76
N ARG A 20 -23.31 -7.86 62.04
CA ARG A 20 -24.50 -7.35 62.72
C ARG A 20 -24.52 -5.83 62.83
N GLN A 21 -23.38 -5.18 63.14
CA GLN A 21 -23.31 -3.72 63.18
C GLN A 21 -23.48 -3.11 61.79
N THR A 22 -22.69 -3.56 60.81
CA THR A 22 -22.80 -3.08 59.41
C THR A 22 -24.17 -3.37 58.79
N PHE A 23 -24.84 -4.47 59.16
CA PHE A 23 -26.23 -4.73 58.76
C PHE A 23 -27.20 -3.71 59.34
N LYS A 24 -27.12 -3.40 60.64
CA LYS A 24 -27.94 -2.35 61.29
C LYS A 24 -27.72 -0.97 60.68
N GLU A 25 -26.55 -0.70 60.12
CA GLU A 25 -26.25 0.59 59.52
C GLU A 25 -26.89 0.82 58.15
N ARG A 26 -27.33 -0.23 57.45
CA ARG A 26 -27.92 -0.14 56.10
C ARG A 26 -29.25 0.63 56.13
N THR A 27 -29.45 1.51 55.15
CA THR A 27 -30.61 2.41 55.06
C THR A 27 -31.97 1.73 55.18
N LEU A 28 -32.15 0.56 54.55
CA LEU A 28 -33.40 -0.22 54.63
C LEU A 28 -33.61 -0.88 56.01
N VAL A 29 -32.52 -1.24 56.69
CA VAL A 29 -32.56 -1.88 58.01
C VAL A 29 -32.81 -0.82 59.09
N LYS A 30 -32.16 0.36 59.01
CA LYS A 30 -32.47 1.52 59.86
C LYS A 30 -33.95 1.88 59.80
N LYS A 31 -34.50 2.10 58.60
CA LYS A 31 -35.93 2.41 58.38
C LYS A 31 -36.89 1.32 58.88
N TYR A 32 -36.48 0.06 58.84
CA TYR A 32 -37.26 -1.04 59.42
C TYR A 32 -37.27 -0.97 60.95
N LEU A 33 -36.10 -0.80 61.57
CA LEU A 33 -35.90 -0.73 63.02
C LEU A 33 -36.50 0.52 63.67
N GLU A 34 -36.66 1.62 62.93
CA GLU A 34 -37.43 2.80 63.35
C GLU A 34 -38.89 2.46 63.69
N ASN A 35 -39.45 1.40 63.07
CA ASN A 35 -40.89 1.08 63.13
C ASN A 35 -41.18 -0.34 63.65
N ASN A 36 -40.16 -1.18 63.88
CA ASN A 36 -40.31 -2.59 64.26
C ASN A 36 -39.21 -3.02 65.24
N PRO A 37 -39.50 -3.91 66.21
CA PRO A 37 -38.50 -4.38 67.17
C PRO A 37 -37.44 -5.28 66.51
N GLU A 38 -36.18 -5.10 66.91
CA GLU A 38 -35.04 -5.93 66.47
C GLU A 38 -35.28 -7.45 66.70
N GLU A 39 -36.06 -7.79 67.72
CA GLU A 39 -36.42 -9.16 68.07
C GLU A 39 -37.14 -9.92 66.93
N ASN A 40 -37.78 -9.20 66.00
CA ASN A 40 -38.38 -9.81 64.80
C ASN A 40 -37.32 -10.50 63.92
N PHE A 41 -36.09 -9.98 63.87
CA PHE A 41 -35.00 -10.66 63.14
C PHE A 41 -34.58 -11.96 63.83
N LYS A 42 -34.50 -12.01 65.16
CA LYS A 42 -34.21 -13.26 65.89
C LYS A 42 -35.31 -14.30 65.71
N LYS A 43 -36.58 -13.88 65.78
CA LYS A 43 -37.74 -14.75 65.52
C LYS A 43 -37.73 -15.30 64.10
N PHE A 44 -37.44 -14.45 63.10
CA PHE A 44 -37.25 -14.85 61.71
C PHE A 44 -36.15 -15.93 61.58
N VAL A 45 -34.98 -15.74 62.19
CA VAL A 45 -33.89 -16.72 62.12
C VAL A 45 -34.26 -18.04 62.80
N ASN A 46 -34.87 -18.00 63.98
CA ASN A 46 -35.28 -19.21 64.69
C ASN A 46 -36.33 -20.01 63.90
N GLU A 47 -37.33 -19.36 63.31
CA GLU A 47 -38.32 -20.05 62.49
C GLU A 47 -37.75 -20.55 61.14
N PHE A 48 -36.83 -19.81 60.52
CA PHE A 48 -36.06 -20.30 59.38
C PHE A 48 -35.33 -21.62 59.70
N TRP A 49 -34.70 -21.71 60.87
CA TRP A 49 -33.99 -22.93 61.30
C TRP A 49 -34.89 -24.04 61.86
N LEU A 50 -36.17 -23.77 62.10
CA LEU A 50 -37.18 -24.77 62.42
C LEU A 50 -37.77 -25.41 61.15
N ASN A 51 -38.00 -24.62 60.10
CA ASN A 51 -38.40 -25.14 58.78
C ASN A 51 -37.75 -24.34 57.63
N PRO A 52 -36.55 -24.74 57.16
CA PRO A 52 -35.81 -24.01 56.13
C PRO A 52 -36.40 -24.06 54.71
N ASN A 53 -37.43 -24.89 54.53
CA ASN A 53 -38.20 -24.99 53.29
C ASN A 53 -39.35 -23.99 53.20
N ASN A 54 -39.71 -23.30 54.29
CA ASN A 54 -40.69 -22.23 54.26
C ASN A 54 -40.32 -21.14 53.24
N SER A 55 -41.35 -20.51 52.64
CA SER A 55 -41.16 -19.37 51.76
C SER A 55 -40.55 -18.20 52.54
N ILE A 56 -39.39 -17.73 52.09
CA ILE A 56 -38.71 -16.57 52.68
C ILE A 56 -39.60 -15.33 52.66
N ASP A 57 -40.45 -15.16 51.65
CA ASP A 57 -41.33 -14.01 51.51
C ASP A 57 -42.60 -14.12 52.37
N GLU A 58 -43.04 -15.33 52.71
CA GLU A 58 -44.06 -15.54 53.75
C GLU A 58 -43.48 -15.27 55.14
N LEU A 59 -42.28 -15.78 55.41
CA LEU A 59 -41.59 -15.59 56.68
C LEU A 59 -41.24 -14.12 56.92
N LYS A 60 -40.81 -13.38 55.89
CA LYS A 60 -40.62 -11.92 55.96
C LYS A 60 -41.93 -11.19 56.22
N ARG A 61 -43.01 -11.52 55.50
CA ARG A 61 -44.35 -10.93 55.71
C ARG A 61 -44.84 -11.14 57.13
N LYS A 62 -44.68 -12.35 57.69
CA LYS A 62 -45.04 -12.69 59.08
C LYS A 62 -44.40 -11.77 60.13
N TYR A 63 -43.20 -11.28 59.86
CA TYR A 63 -42.42 -10.40 60.75
C TYR A 63 -42.33 -8.94 60.25
N ASN A 64 -43.18 -8.54 59.29
CA ASN A 64 -43.19 -7.24 58.62
C ASN A 64 -41.85 -6.82 57.98
N ILE A 65 -40.92 -7.76 57.79
CA ILE A 65 -39.58 -7.48 57.26
C ILE A 65 -39.69 -7.08 55.78
N ASN A 66 -39.10 -5.95 55.41
CA ASN A 66 -39.10 -5.48 54.02
C ASN A 66 -38.48 -6.54 53.09
N ALA A 67 -39.18 -6.88 52.01
CA ALA A 67 -38.78 -7.88 51.02
C ALA A 67 -37.36 -7.66 50.47
N GLN A 68 -36.92 -6.40 50.34
CA GLN A 68 -35.60 -6.02 49.83
C GLN A 68 -34.44 -6.29 50.81
N ILE A 69 -34.70 -6.54 52.10
CA ILE A 69 -33.67 -6.94 53.07
C ILE A 69 -33.32 -8.41 52.81
N SER A 70 -32.04 -8.72 52.54
CA SER A 70 -31.64 -10.09 52.21
C SER A 70 -31.82 -11.03 53.41
N TYR A 71 -32.38 -12.22 53.16
CA TYR A 71 -32.55 -13.24 54.19
C TYR A 71 -31.21 -13.81 54.67
N SER A 72 -30.20 -13.88 53.79
CA SER A 72 -28.85 -14.30 54.14
C SER A 72 -28.24 -13.38 55.18
N ASP A 73 -28.46 -12.08 55.02
CA ASP A 73 -27.80 -11.06 55.82
C ASP A 73 -28.47 -10.96 57.19
N ILE A 74 -29.78 -11.21 57.28
CA ILE A 74 -30.51 -11.40 58.54
C ILE A 74 -29.95 -12.62 59.29
N ILE A 75 -29.80 -13.77 58.63
CA ILE A 75 -29.29 -15.00 59.28
C ILE A 75 -27.83 -14.80 59.76
N LYS A 76 -26.97 -14.21 58.93
CA LYS A 76 -25.59 -13.86 59.27
C LYS A 76 -25.49 -12.90 60.46
N SER A 77 -26.39 -11.92 60.54
CA SER A 77 -26.36 -10.87 61.58
C SER A 77 -27.00 -11.29 62.90
N TYR A 78 -27.77 -12.37 62.93
CA TYR A 78 -28.45 -12.87 64.12
C TYR A 78 -28.20 -14.39 64.27
N PRO A 79 -26.93 -14.79 64.50
CA PRO A 79 -26.55 -16.20 64.55
C PRO A 79 -27.22 -16.95 65.71
N ASN A 80 -27.41 -18.25 65.53
CA ASN A 80 -27.80 -19.21 66.57
C ASN A 80 -26.99 -20.50 66.43
N ASP A 81 -27.15 -21.45 67.36
CA ASP A 81 -26.34 -22.67 67.43
C ASP A 81 -26.38 -23.50 66.12
N LYS A 82 -27.54 -23.60 65.47
CA LYS A 82 -27.70 -24.30 64.18
C LYS A 82 -26.90 -23.63 63.06
N TYR A 83 -26.86 -22.29 63.02
CA TYR A 83 -26.05 -21.56 62.06
C TYR A 83 -24.54 -21.69 62.36
N MET A 84 -24.14 -21.69 63.64
CA MET A 84 -22.74 -21.95 64.03
C MET A 84 -22.30 -23.39 63.66
N GLN A 85 -23.20 -24.37 63.80
CA GLN A 85 -22.98 -25.73 63.32
C GLN A 85 -22.84 -25.78 61.78
N LEU A 86 -23.67 -25.05 61.03
CA LEU A 86 -23.53 -24.95 59.56
C LEU A 86 -22.14 -24.47 59.17
N LEU A 87 -21.65 -23.36 59.77
CA LEU A 87 -20.34 -22.81 59.45
C LEU A 87 -19.22 -23.83 59.74
N LYS A 88 -19.23 -24.47 60.91
CA LYS A 88 -18.24 -25.50 61.27
C LYS A 88 -18.28 -26.72 60.32
N MET A 89 -19.46 -27.16 59.90
CA MET A 89 -19.58 -28.27 58.95
C MET A 89 -19.16 -27.88 57.53
N PHE A 90 -19.41 -26.64 57.09
CA PHE A 90 -19.10 -26.19 55.72
C PHE A 90 -17.59 -26.13 55.42
N TYR A 91 -16.76 -25.89 56.44
CA TYR A 91 -15.30 -25.85 56.30
C TYR A 91 -14.61 -27.16 56.76
N SER A 92 -15.37 -28.20 57.11
CA SER A 92 -14.80 -29.49 57.52
C SER A 92 -14.44 -30.34 56.29
N PRO A 93 -13.24 -30.95 56.23
CA PRO A 93 -12.81 -31.73 55.07
C PRO A 93 -13.61 -33.03 54.87
N ASP A 94 -14.19 -33.60 55.94
CA ASP A 94 -14.97 -34.85 55.89
C ASP A 94 -16.47 -34.64 55.61
N VAL A 95 -16.84 -33.51 55.00
CA VAL A 95 -18.23 -33.09 54.80
C VAL A 95 -18.54 -32.81 53.33
N THR A 96 -19.29 -33.74 52.71
CA THR A 96 -19.77 -33.60 51.34
C THR A 96 -20.97 -32.65 51.24
N ILE A 97 -21.27 -32.20 50.02
CA ILE A 97 -22.48 -31.40 49.72
C ILE A 97 -23.75 -32.13 50.18
N ASP A 98 -23.89 -33.42 49.89
CA ASP A 98 -25.09 -34.18 50.24
C ASP A 98 -25.29 -34.22 51.76
N LYS A 99 -24.23 -34.48 52.53
CA LYS A 99 -24.24 -34.48 53.99
C LYS A 99 -24.66 -33.12 54.57
N LEU A 100 -24.29 -32.00 53.94
CA LEU A 100 -24.77 -30.66 54.33
C LEU A 100 -26.25 -30.45 54.00
N VAL A 101 -26.68 -30.85 52.80
CA VAL A 101 -28.07 -30.70 52.36
C VAL A 101 -29.01 -31.54 53.24
N GLU A 102 -28.61 -32.78 53.58
CA GLU A 102 -29.31 -33.65 54.51
C GLU A 102 -29.35 -33.09 55.93
N SER A 103 -28.19 -32.73 56.51
CA SER A 103 -28.08 -32.30 57.92
C SER A 103 -28.89 -31.04 58.24
N PHE A 104 -29.06 -30.14 57.27
CA PHE A 104 -29.77 -28.87 57.46
C PHE A 104 -31.10 -28.77 56.72
N ALA A 105 -31.45 -29.74 55.85
CA ALA A 105 -32.60 -29.68 54.95
C ALA A 105 -32.65 -28.39 54.07
N ILE A 106 -31.48 -27.85 53.71
CA ILE A 106 -31.31 -26.63 52.90
C ILE A 106 -30.58 -26.97 51.59
N PRO A 107 -31.12 -26.62 50.41
CA PRO A 107 -30.39 -26.79 49.15
C PRO A 107 -29.04 -26.05 49.14
N TYR A 108 -27.98 -26.67 48.61
CA TYR A 108 -26.62 -26.12 48.60
C TYR A 108 -26.53 -24.67 48.07
N LYS A 109 -27.31 -24.33 47.02
CA LYS A 109 -27.40 -22.96 46.47
C LYS A 109 -27.92 -21.90 47.48
N LYS A 110 -28.68 -22.30 48.51
CA LYS A 110 -29.04 -21.46 49.65
C LYS A 110 -27.93 -21.47 50.71
N ILE A 111 -27.31 -22.61 51.01
CA ILE A 111 -26.19 -22.74 51.97
C ILE A 111 -25.04 -21.79 51.60
N VAL A 112 -24.58 -21.79 50.35
CA VAL A 112 -23.47 -20.93 49.88
C VAL A 112 -23.74 -19.43 50.13
N LYS A 113 -25.00 -18.99 50.16
CA LYS A 113 -25.36 -17.60 50.49
C LYS A 113 -25.27 -17.28 51.99
N LEU A 114 -25.37 -18.30 52.86
CA LEU A 114 -25.29 -18.20 54.32
C LEU A 114 -23.84 -18.25 54.83
N VAL A 115 -22.90 -18.82 54.08
CA VAL A 115 -21.48 -18.91 54.48
C VAL A 115 -20.83 -17.52 54.59
N VAL A 116 -19.97 -17.36 55.59
CA VAL A 116 -19.07 -16.21 55.80
C VAL A 116 -17.64 -16.73 55.61
N PRO A 117 -16.74 -15.99 54.93
CA PRO A 117 -15.33 -16.39 54.82
C PRO A 117 -14.67 -16.53 56.18
N ILE A 118 -13.61 -17.34 56.23
CA ILE A 118 -12.69 -17.37 57.37
C ILE A 118 -11.60 -16.36 57.08
N HIS A 119 -11.44 -15.34 57.93
CA HIS A 119 -10.35 -14.37 57.80
C HIS A 119 -9.09 -14.95 58.43
N ILE A 120 -8.02 -15.08 57.64
CA ILE A 120 -6.73 -15.57 58.11
C ILE A 120 -5.65 -14.52 57.88
N LYS A 121 -4.71 -14.44 58.83
CA LYS A 121 -3.48 -13.68 58.66
C LYS A 121 -2.29 -14.64 58.69
N GLU A 122 -1.70 -14.87 57.53
CA GLU A 122 -0.57 -15.79 57.38
C GLU A 122 0.75 -15.02 57.36
N TYR A 123 1.40 -14.91 58.52
CA TYR A 123 2.64 -14.14 58.69
C TYR A 123 3.84 -14.64 57.86
N GLU A 124 3.74 -15.82 57.24
CA GLU A 124 4.77 -16.43 56.40
C GLU A 124 4.36 -16.53 54.92
N LYS A 125 3.11 -16.20 54.56
CA LYS A 125 2.57 -16.34 53.21
C LYS A 125 1.95 -15.04 52.70
N TYR A 126 2.35 -14.64 51.50
CA TYR A 126 1.99 -13.35 50.93
C TYR A 126 1.35 -13.46 49.55
N CYS A 127 0.42 -12.55 49.26
CA CYS A 127 -0.21 -12.43 47.96
C CYS A 127 0.83 -12.06 46.89
N PRO A 128 0.99 -12.84 45.79
CA PRO A 128 1.97 -12.55 44.75
C PRO A 128 1.70 -11.26 43.96
N LYS A 129 0.51 -10.67 44.09
CA LYS A 129 0.08 -9.47 43.35
C LYS A 129 0.25 -8.17 44.13
N CYS A 130 -0.01 -8.17 45.44
CA CYS A 130 -0.01 -6.95 46.26
C CYS A 130 0.69 -7.08 47.63
N PHE A 131 1.33 -8.24 47.87
CA PHE A 131 2.17 -8.55 49.04
C PHE A 131 1.45 -8.35 50.39
N ASN A 132 0.13 -8.61 50.41
CA ASN A 132 -0.68 -8.66 51.63
C ASN A 132 -0.59 -10.04 52.29
N ASP A 133 -0.64 -10.09 53.63
CA ASP A 133 -0.61 -11.29 54.48
C ASP A 133 -2.00 -11.69 55.01
N SER A 134 -3.02 -10.84 54.87
CA SER A 134 -4.43 -11.18 55.17
C SER A 134 -5.18 -11.74 53.95
N PHE A 135 -5.96 -12.80 54.18
CA PHE A 135 -6.79 -13.48 53.19
C PHE A 135 -8.15 -13.90 53.75
N GLU A 136 -9.18 -13.82 52.93
CA GLU A 136 -10.46 -14.50 53.12
C GLU A 136 -10.38 -15.91 52.54
N ILE A 137 -10.68 -16.93 53.33
CA ILE A 137 -10.76 -18.32 52.88
C ILE A 137 -12.20 -18.68 52.55
N TYR A 138 -12.41 -19.17 51.33
CA TYR A 138 -13.64 -19.82 50.90
C TYR A 138 -13.38 -21.31 50.64
N SER A 139 -14.13 -22.18 51.33
CA SER A 139 -14.23 -23.60 50.99
C SER A 139 -15.06 -23.76 49.71
N ASN A 140 -14.57 -24.55 48.76
CA ASN A 140 -15.26 -24.82 47.50
C ASN A 140 -15.62 -26.31 47.35
N ILE A 141 -16.54 -26.77 48.19
CA ILE A 141 -17.07 -28.15 48.23
C ILE A 141 -17.66 -28.63 46.88
N SER A 142 -17.84 -27.77 45.87
CA SER A 142 -18.46 -28.14 44.59
C SER A 142 -17.50 -28.58 43.47
N SER A 143 -16.18 -28.65 43.70
CA SER A 143 -15.19 -28.95 42.64
C SER A 143 -14.55 -30.35 42.66
N ASN A 144 -14.93 -31.26 43.57
CA ASN A 144 -14.21 -32.53 43.82
C ASN A 144 -12.69 -32.33 44.08
N LEU A 145 -12.35 -31.14 44.57
CA LEU A 145 -11.03 -30.70 44.98
C LEU A 145 -11.26 -29.97 46.28
N ASP A 146 -10.87 -30.57 47.40
CA ASP A 146 -11.01 -30.03 48.76
C ASP A 146 -9.96 -28.93 49.03
N GLU A 147 -9.73 -28.08 48.02
CA GLU A 147 -8.74 -27.01 48.03
C GLU A 147 -9.37 -25.72 48.56
N LEU A 148 -8.76 -25.19 49.61
CA LEU A 148 -9.06 -23.87 50.14
C LEU A 148 -8.61 -22.77 49.16
N ILE A 149 -9.51 -21.85 48.81
CA ILE A 149 -9.19 -20.70 47.95
C ILE A 149 -8.94 -19.48 48.84
N TYR A 150 -7.75 -18.88 48.70
CA TYR A 150 -7.32 -17.71 49.44
C TYR A 150 -7.63 -16.47 48.59
N ASN A 151 -8.66 -15.72 48.97
CA ASN A 151 -8.99 -14.45 48.38
C ASN A 151 -8.22 -13.34 49.12
N CYS A 152 -7.30 -12.64 48.45
CA CYS A 152 -6.51 -11.60 49.10
C CYS A 152 -7.38 -10.37 49.44
N GLU A 153 -7.51 -10.02 50.73
CA GLU A 153 -8.38 -8.92 51.19
C GLU A 153 -8.08 -7.57 50.50
N LYS A 154 -6.81 -7.30 50.19
CA LYS A 154 -6.36 -6.03 49.61
C LYS A 154 -6.54 -5.91 48.10
N CYS A 155 -6.48 -7.00 47.34
CA CYS A 155 -6.54 -6.96 45.87
C CYS A 155 -7.58 -7.87 45.23
N LEU A 156 -8.34 -8.62 46.05
CA LEU A 156 -9.45 -9.51 45.67
C LEU A 156 -9.06 -10.60 44.65
N GLU A 157 -7.76 -10.93 44.60
CA GLU A 157 -7.22 -11.98 43.75
C GLU A 157 -7.39 -13.34 44.43
N LYS A 158 -7.94 -14.31 43.69
CA LYS A 158 -8.15 -15.68 44.16
C LYS A 158 -6.92 -16.53 43.89
N ILE A 159 -6.26 -16.97 44.94
CA ILE A 159 -4.95 -17.62 44.88
C ILE A 159 -5.05 -18.99 45.56
N LYS A 160 -4.39 -20.01 44.99
CA LYS A 160 -4.19 -21.30 45.64
C LYS A 160 -3.00 -21.24 46.60
N TYR A 161 -3.01 -22.02 47.67
CA TYR A 161 -1.97 -21.98 48.71
C TYR A 161 -0.54 -22.19 48.19
N ASP A 162 -0.36 -23.09 47.22
CA ASP A 162 0.91 -23.38 46.55
C ASP A 162 1.51 -22.17 45.82
N LYS A 163 0.65 -21.22 45.41
CA LYS A 163 1.03 -19.97 44.71
C LYS A 163 1.21 -18.78 45.64
N LEU A 164 1.02 -18.94 46.95
CA LEU A 164 1.36 -17.90 47.93
C LEU A 164 2.87 -17.87 48.17
N LEU A 165 3.47 -16.68 48.01
CA LEU A 165 4.90 -16.48 48.19
C LEU A 165 5.29 -16.68 49.65
N SER A 166 6.45 -17.27 49.91
CA SER A 166 7.07 -17.17 51.24
C SER A 166 7.42 -15.71 51.55
N LYS A 167 7.68 -15.39 52.82
CA LYS A 167 8.16 -14.07 53.24
C LYS A 167 9.38 -13.59 52.45
N GLU A 168 10.36 -14.47 52.23
CA GLU A 168 11.58 -14.17 51.47
C GLU A 168 11.26 -13.89 50.00
N GLN A 169 10.51 -14.79 49.36
CA GLN A 169 10.05 -14.61 47.97
C GLN A 169 9.21 -13.34 47.77
N ALA A 170 8.42 -12.96 48.78
CA ALA A 170 7.60 -11.75 48.75
C ALA A 170 8.45 -10.48 48.84
N ILE A 171 9.52 -10.49 49.66
CA ILE A 171 10.49 -9.40 49.74
C ILE A 171 11.25 -9.29 48.42
N GLU A 172 11.81 -10.39 47.91
CA GLU A 172 12.54 -10.43 46.62
C GLU A 172 11.66 -9.95 45.46
N GLU A 173 10.42 -10.43 45.34
CA GLU A 173 9.51 -10.03 44.27
C GLU A 173 9.04 -8.58 44.44
N HIS A 174 8.79 -8.11 45.66
CA HIS A 174 8.46 -6.71 45.92
C HIS A 174 9.62 -5.79 45.54
N GLU A 175 10.85 -6.12 45.94
CA GLU A 175 12.06 -5.39 45.53
C GLU A 175 12.24 -5.43 44.00
N ARG A 176 12.01 -6.57 43.36
CA ARG A 176 12.07 -6.72 41.90
C ARG A 176 11.03 -5.84 41.19
N VAL A 177 9.81 -5.76 41.70
CA VAL A 177 8.74 -4.90 41.17
C VAL A 177 9.06 -3.42 41.40
N VAL A 178 9.57 -3.04 42.58
CA VAL A 178 10.02 -1.68 42.87
C VAL A 178 11.18 -1.27 41.94
N GLN A 179 12.20 -2.11 41.76
CA GLN A 179 13.29 -1.85 40.83
C GLN A 179 12.82 -1.75 39.37
N LYS A 180 11.91 -2.62 38.92
CA LYS A 180 11.29 -2.52 37.59
C LYS A 180 10.55 -1.20 37.41
N LYS A 181 9.80 -0.77 38.42
CA LYS A 181 9.06 0.50 38.41
C LYS A 181 9.99 1.71 38.34
N ILE A 182 11.08 1.73 39.12
CA ILE A 182 12.10 2.78 39.08
C ILE A 182 12.74 2.85 37.69
N LYS A 183 13.27 1.73 37.18
CA LYS A 183 13.89 1.65 35.84
C LYS A 183 12.92 2.05 34.71
N PHE A 184 11.65 1.67 34.82
CA PHE A 184 10.63 2.10 33.85
C PHE A 184 10.38 3.60 33.92
N GLN A 185 10.28 4.17 35.12
CA GLN A 185 10.03 5.60 35.30
C GLN A 185 11.21 6.48 34.85
N GLU A 186 12.45 6.04 35.09
CA GLU A 186 13.67 6.64 34.52
C GLU A 186 13.61 6.63 32.98
N LYS A 187 13.35 5.46 32.39
CA LYS A 187 13.22 5.30 30.93
C LYS A 187 12.07 6.13 30.33
N MET A 188 10.97 6.34 31.06
CA MET A 188 9.87 7.20 30.59
C MET A 188 10.24 8.68 30.56
N ASN A 189 11.08 9.15 31.47
CA ASN A 189 11.57 10.53 31.43
C ASN A 189 12.46 10.75 30.18
N GLU A 190 13.44 9.87 29.95
CA GLU A 190 14.31 9.92 28.76
C GLU A 190 13.53 9.86 27.44
N ILE A 191 12.48 9.02 27.39
CA ILE A 191 11.62 8.88 26.22
C ILE A 191 10.75 10.12 26.04
N SER A 192 10.16 10.69 27.10
CA SER A 192 9.37 11.92 27.04
C SER A 192 10.19 13.09 26.50
N ASP A 193 11.42 13.27 26.99
CA ASP A 193 12.33 14.31 26.51
C ASP A 193 12.73 14.09 25.05
N THR A 194 12.95 12.83 24.63
CA THR A 194 13.24 12.55 23.23
C THR A 194 12.02 12.81 22.33
N VAL A 195 10.83 12.32 22.69
CA VAL A 195 9.58 12.51 21.91
C VAL A 195 9.27 13.99 21.72
N SER A 196 9.53 14.82 22.74
CA SER A 196 9.34 16.27 22.66
C SER A 196 10.29 16.97 21.68
N ASN A 197 11.47 16.39 21.43
CA ASN A 197 12.52 16.96 20.55
C ASN A 197 12.50 16.42 19.11
N ILE A 198 11.69 15.40 18.81
CA ILE A 198 11.56 14.81 17.47
C ILE A 198 10.16 15.01 16.89
N LYS A 199 10.06 15.15 15.56
CA LYS A 199 8.78 15.30 14.87
C LYS A 199 8.39 13.98 14.20
N CYS A 200 7.11 13.81 13.90
CA CYS A 200 6.62 12.63 13.20
C CYS A 200 7.40 12.43 11.87
N PRO A 201 8.07 11.27 11.66
CA PRO A 201 8.86 11.03 10.45
C PRO A 201 8.04 11.10 9.16
N LYS A 202 6.72 10.83 9.22
CA LYS A 202 5.82 10.82 8.05
C LYS A 202 5.28 12.20 7.69
N CYS A 203 4.80 12.99 8.67
CA CYS A 203 4.06 14.23 8.40
C CYS A 203 4.61 15.50 9.07
N GLN A 204 5.72 15.39 9.82
CA GLN A 204 6.29 16.47 10.64
C GLN A 204 5.34 17.07 11.69
N GLY A 205 4.21 16.40 11.96
CA GLY A 205 3.34 16.69 13.09
C GLY A 205 4.00 16.38 14.44
N LYS A 206 3.37 16.87 15.51
CA LYS A 206 3.77 16.58 16.88
C LYS A 206 3.48 15.11 17.21
N LEU A 207 4.32 14.54 18.07
CA LEU A 207 4.15 13.20 18.61
C LEU A 207 3.66 13.29 20.07
N GLN A 208 2.86 12.31 20.47
CA GLN A 208 2.39 12.12 21.85
C GLN A 208 2.91 10.78 22.38
N LEU A 209 3.10 10.70 23.70
CA LEU A 209 3.52 9.51 24.42
C LEU A 209 2.38 9.05 25.32
N GLN A 210 1.81 7.89 25.04
CA GLN A 210 0.87 7.20 25.93
C GLN A 210 1.62 6.19 26.80
N VAL A 211 1.30 6.11 28.09
CA VAL A 211 2.02 5.27 29.08
C VAL A 211 1.05 4.34 29.82
N MET A 212 1.25 3.03 29.68
CA MET A 212 0.47 1.98 30.34
C MET A 212 1.17 1.52 31.63
N LYS A 213 1.00 2.31 32.70
CA LYS A 213 1.73 2.14 33.98
C LYS A 213 1.62 0.75 34.61
N GLU A 214 0.50 0.05 34.42
CA GLU A 214 0.25 -1.29 34.97
C GLU A 214 1.03 -2.40 34.24
N LYS A 215 1.35 -2.17 32.96
CA LYS A 215 2.06 -3.15 32.11
C LYS A 215 3.54 -2.84 31.94
N PHE A 216 4.00 -1.66 32.36
CA PHE A 216 5.33 -1.11 32.05
C PHE A 216 5.57 -0.98 30.53
N GLU A 217 4.52 -0.56 29.80
CA GLU A 217 4.50 -0.39 28.35
C GLU A 217 4.21 1.07 27.95
N TYR A 218 4.58 1.46 26.73
CA TYR A 218 4.34 2.79 26.18
C TYR A 218 4.08 2.74 24.67
N ILE A 219 3.44 3.79 24.15
CA ILE A 219 3.14 3.96 22.71
C ILE A 219 3.44 5.41 22.32
N ILE A 220 4.11 5.59 21.17
CA ILE A 220 4.34 6.89 20.54
C ILE A 220 3.39 7.01 19.34
N GLU A 221 2.54 8.03 19.32
CA GLU A 221 1.58 8.28 18.25
C GLU A 221 1.70 9.70 17.68
N CYS A 222 1.15 9.94 16.49
CA CYS A 222 1.10 11.28 15.91
C CYS A 222 -0.30 11.90 15.95
N GLU A 223 -0.40 13.14 16.44
CA GLU A 223 -1.65 13.91 16.52
C GLU A 223 -2.34 14.13 15.15
N LYS A 224 -1.61 13.97 14.04
CA LYS A 224 -2.05 14.37 12.68
C LYS A 224 -2.13 13.24 11.66
N CYS A 225 -1.61 12.05 11.97
CA CYS A 225 -1.59 10.93 11.02
C CYS A 225 -1.47 9.59 11.73
N ASN A 226 -1.74 8.51 11.01
CA ASN A 226 -1.74 7.13 11.52
C ASN A 226 -0.31 6.58 11.71
N TYR A 227 0.59 7.37 12.31
CA TYR A 227 1.92 6.93 12.74
C TYR A 227 1.83 6.47 14.20
N ILE A 228 2.20 5.21 14.43
CA ILE A 228 2.25 4.59 15.76
C ILE A 228 3.58 3.82 15.83
N SER A 229 4.29 3.93 16.95
CA SER A 229 5.51 3.17 17.25
C SER A 229 5.54 2.76 18.72
N TYR A 230 6.05 1.55 18.99
CA TYR A 230 6.34 1.03 20.33
C TYR A 230 7.82 1.16 20.71
N ASP A 231 8.61 1.78 19.83
CA ASP A 231 10.06 1.92 19.95
C ASP A 231 10.50 3.36 19.63
N ILE A 232 11.11 4.00 20.63
CA ILE A 232 11.69 5.34 20.53
C ILE A 232 12.89 5.39 19.59
N ASP A 233 13.77 4.40 19.57
CA ASP A 233 15.02 4.46 18.81
C ASP A 233 14.79 4.24 17.32
N LYS A 234 13.82 3.36 16.97
CA LYS A 234 13.24 3.32 15.63
C LYS A 234 12.69 4.69 15.20
N THR A 235 11.93 5.37 16.06
CA THR A 235 11.35 6.69 15.78
C THR A 235 12.44 7.76 15.59
N LYS A 236 13.48 7.77 16.44
CA LYS A 236 14.67 8.64 16.30
C LYS A 236 15.37 8.41 14.96
N LYS A 237 15.59 7.15 14.57
CA LYS A 237 16.24 6.78 13.31
C LYS A 237 15.44 7.28 12.09
N GLU A 238 14.14 6.97 12.04
CA GLU A 238 13.26 7.40 10.95
C GLU A 238 13.21 8.94 10.80
N TYR A 239 13.20 9.69 11.92
CA TYR A 239 13.27 11.16 11.90
C TYR A 239 14.64 11.69 11.45
N SER A 240 15.74 11.06 11.90
CA SER A 240 17.11 11.41 11.47
C SER A 240 17.30 11.21 9.96
N ASP A 241 16.80 10.10 9.42
CA ASP A 241 16.88 9.79 7.99
C ASP A 241 15.94 10.68 7.15
N TRP A 242 14.84 11.19 7.72
CA TRP A 242 14.09 12.30 7.11
C TRP A 242 14.92 13.60 7.09
N LYS A 243 15.55 13.98 8.22
CA LYS A 243 16.32 15.22 8.34
C LYS A 243 17.50 15.29 7.35
N LYS A 244 18.23 14.18 7.18
CA LYS A 244 19.33 14.05 6.19
C LYS A 244 18.84 14.28 4.75
N ARG A 245 17.71 13.68 4.38
CA ARG A 245 17.08 13.85 3.05
C ARG A 245 16.66 15.31 2.83
N ALA A 246 16.05 15.95 3.83
CA ALA A 246 15.67 17.35 3.76
C ALA A 246 16.87 18.29 3.57
N SER A 247 17.98 18.08 4.31
CA SER A 247 19.20 18.89 4.13
C SER A 247 19.90 18.66 2.78
N MET A 248 19.90 17.42 2.27
CA MET A 248 20.47 17.11 0.96
C MET A 248 19.70 17.81 -0.16
N MET A 249 18.36 17.80 -0.09
CA MET A 249 17.55 18.60 -1.01
C MET A 249 17.96 20.07 -0.92
N ILE A 250 18.01 20.68 0.27
CA ILE A 250 18.41 22.10 0.51
C ILE A 250 19.76 22.48 -0.13
N ALA A 251 20.75 21.61 -0.13
CA ALA A 251 22.06 21.87 -0.74
C ALA A 251 22.02 21.83 -2.28
N ILE A 252 21.30 20.85 -2.85
CA ILE A 252 21.07 20.74 -4.30
C ILE A 252 20.44 22.04 -4.84
N LYS A 253 19.51 22.62 -4.05
CA LYS A 253 18.75 23.81 -4.44
C LYS A 253 19.62 25.03 -4.77
N ALA A 254 20.48 25.39 -3.82
CA ALA A 254 21.28 26.60 -3.92
C ALA A 254 22.22 26.58 -5.15
N LYS A 255 22.72 25.38 -5.48
CA LYS A 255 23.73 25.18 -6.54
C LYS A 255 23.23 25.48 -7.95
N GLU A 256 21.95 25.30 -8.24
CA GLU A 256 21.45 25.55 -9.59
C GLU A 256 20.98 26.98 -9.81
N ARG A 257 20.46 27.62 -8.75
CA ARG A 257 20.15 29.06 -8.80
C ARG A 257 21.40 29.85 -9.24
N GLU A 258 22.56 29.46 -8.70
CA GLU A 258 23.89 29.96 -9.06
C GLU A 258 24.26 29.68 -10.53
N LEU A 259 23.98 28.48 -11.06
CA LEU A 259 24.27 28.12 -12.46
C LEU A 259 23.41 28.91 -13.45
N ILE A 260 22.13 29.14 -13.12
CA ILE A 260 21.20 29.90 -13.96
C ILE A 260 21.62 31.37 -14.04
N GLU A 261 21.98 31.97 -12.90
CA GLU A 261 22.39 33.38 -12.83
C GLU A 261 23.66 33.62 -13.68
N LYS A 262 24.66 32.74 -13.57
CA LYS A 262 25.85 32.75 -14.45
C LYS A 262 25.53 32.61 -15.95
N SER A 263 24.43 31.97 -16.32
CA SER A 263 24.04 31.83 -17.74
C SER A 263 23.43 33.11 -18.33
N LEU A 264 22.79 33.94 -17.50
CA LEU A 264 22.01 35.11 -17.93
C LEU A 264 22.86 36.38 -18.11
N GLU A 265 24.00 36.47 -17.44
CA GLU A 265 24.94 37.61 -17.53
C GLU A 265 25.72 37.68 -18.87
N SER A 266 25.43 36.80 -19.84
CA SER A 266 26.34 36.46 -20.95
C SER A 266 25.90 36.82 -22.38
N LYS A 267 24.81 37.59 -22.59
CA LYS A 267 24.28 37.89 -23.95
C LYS A 267 23.98 39.37 -24.21
N LYS A 268 24.18 39.83 -25.46
CA LYS A 268 23.91 41.20 -25.93
C LYS A 268 23.01 41.23 -27.19
N GLU A 269 22.46 42.41 -27.51
CA GLU A 269 21.61 42.62 -28.71
C GLU A 269 22.35 42.45 -30.05
N GLU A 270 23.68 42.57 -30.04
CA GLU A 270 24.56 42.41 -31.22
C GLU A 270 24.53 40.98 -31.81
N ASP A 271 23.99 39.98 -31.09
CA ASP A 271 23.96 38.57 -31.45
C ASP A 271 22.71 38.12 -32.25
N ILE A 272 21.83 39.04 -32.68
CA ILE A 272 20.56 38.71 -33.37
C ILE A 272 20.72 38.81 -34.90
N PHE A 273 20.73 37.66 -35.59
CA PHE A 273 20.83 37.56 -37.06
C PHE A 273 19.50 37.22 -37.73
N PHE A 274 19.07 38.03 -38.70
CA PHE A 274 17.95 37.69 -39.59
C PHE A 274 18.41 36.79 -40.75
N LYS A 275 17.74 35.65 -40.92
CA LYS A 275 18.06 34.64 -41.95
C LYS A 275 17.03 34.68 -43.07
N LYS A 276 17.48 34.76 -44.33
CA LYS A 276 16.62 34.53 -45.51
C LYS A 276 16.48 33.02 -45.74
N GLU A 277 15.30 32.59 -46.17
CA GLU A 277 15.03 31.20 -46.55
C GLU A 277 14.39 31.16 -47.94
N ASP A 278 14.93 30.32 -48.82
CA ASP A 278 14.42 30.14 -50.18
C ASP A 278 13.18 29.24 -50.21
N ILE A 279 12.29 29.46 -51.18
CA ILE A 279 11.09 28.63 -51.42
C ILE A 279 11.43 27.27 -52.02
N ILE A 280 10.61 26.25 -51.75
CA ILE A 280 10.73 24.89 -52.30
C ILE A 280 10.03 24.81 -53.66
N ARG A 281 10.68 24.22 -54.66
CA ARG A 281 10.12 23.98 -56.01
C ARG A 281 10.11 22.48 -56.34
N GLU A 282 9.32 22.05 -57.32
CA GLU A 282 9.21 20.64 -57.74
C GLU A 282 10.57 20.04 -58.12
N LYS A 283 11.45 20.83 -58.74
CA LYS A 283 12.83 20.43 -59.07
C LYS A 283 13.67 20.02 -57.84
N ASP A 284 13.36 20.59 -56.66
CA ASP A 284 14.02 20.28 -55.40
C ASP A 284 13.45 18.97 -54.79
N CYS A 285 12.29 18.52 -55.30
CA CYS A 285 11.59 17.31 -54.86
C CYS A 285 11.83 16.09 -55.76
N ILE A 286 12.64 16.17 -56.81
CA ILE A 286 12.87 15.08 -57.79
C ILE A 286 13.26 13.77 -57.09
N ASP A 287 14.21 13.83 -56.15
CA ASP A 287 14.68 12.68 -55.37
C ASP A 287 13.58 12.05 -54.51
N ALA A 288 12.56 12.82 -54.11
CA ALA A 288 11.39 12.34 -53.39
C ALA A 288 10.36 11.71 -54.34
N ILE A 289 10.12 12.37 -55.48
CA ILE A 289 9.23 11.87 -56.55
C ILE A 289 9.72 10.51 -57.05
N GLU A 290 10.98 10.40 -57.48
CA GLU A 290 11.53 9.15 -58.03
C GLU A 290 11.47 8.00 -57.00
N PHE A 291 11.87 8.26 -55.75
CA PHE A 291 11.79 7.29 -54.65
C PHE A 291 10.37 6.80 -54.37
N LEU A 292 9.40 7.73 -54.31
CA LEU A 292 8.01 7.37 -54.11
C LEU A 292 7.52 6.48 -55.27
N PHE A 293 7.79 6.86 -56.51
CA PHE A 293 7.45 6.05 -57.70
C PHE A 293 8.13 4.67 -57.75
N GLU A 294 9.37 4.55 -57.26
CA GLU A 294 10.05 3.26 -57.16
C GLU A 294 9.35 2.34 -56.15
N ILE A 295 9.00 2.87 -54.97
CA ILE A 295 8.41 2.08 -53.88
C ILE A 295 6.91 1.83 -54.11
N PHE A 296 6.19 2.68 -54.85
CA PHE A 296 4.80 2.41 -55.28
C PHE A 296 4.65 1.16 -56.16
N ASN A 297 5.72 0.65 -56.77
CA ASN A 297 5.72 -0.64 -57.47
C ASN A 297 5.89 -1.85 -56.52
N THR A 298 6.04 -1.64 -55.21
CA THR A 298 6.17 -2.71 -54.20
C THR A 298 4.81 -3.01 -53.54
N ASP A 299 4.74 -4.10 -52.78
CA ASP A 299 3.53 -4.49 -52.04
C ASP A 299 3.10 -3.38 -51.07
N SER A 300 1.79 -3.11 -50.96
CA SER A 300 1.23 -2.03 -50.15
C SER A 300 1.62 -2.09 -48.67
N ILE A 301 1.88 -3.29 -48.13
CA ILE A 301 2.37 -3.48 -46.76
C ILE A 301 3.82 -3.01 -46.63
N GLN A 302 4.67 -3.30 -47.62
CA GLN A 302 6.09 -2.94 -47.63
C GLN A 302 6.29 -1.45 -47.93
N LEU A 303 5.49 -0.89 -48.85
CA LEU A 303 5.33 0.54 -49.08
C LEU A 303 4.98 1.27 -47.77
N TRP A 304 3.92 0.83 -47.07
CA TRP A 304 3.51 1.46 -45.82
C TRP A 304 4.56 1.34 -44.71
N ASN A 305 5.13 0.16 -44.47
CA ASN A 305 6.10 -0.03 -43.40
C ASN A 305 7.41 0.76 -43.63
N THR A 306 7.86 0.88 -44.88
CA THR A 306 8.99 1.73 -45.26
C THR A 306 8.70 3.20 -44.93
N ILE A 307 7.56 3.71 -45.41
CA ILE A 307 7.13 5.09 -45.18
C ILE A 307 6.88 5.37 -43.68
N PHE A 308 6.22 4.47 -42.95
CA PHE A 308 5.95 4.61 -41.52
C PHE A 308 7.23 4.62 -40.67
N THR A 309 8.28 3.92 -41.09
CA THR A 309 9.60 3.96 -40.44
C THR A 309 10.25 5.34 -40.61
N ILE A 310 10.13 5.93 -41.80
CA ILE A 310 10.58 7.31 -42.06
C ILE A 310 9.76 8.30 -41.21
N ILE A 311 8.42 8.17 -41.16
CA ILE A 311 7.56 9.00 -40.30
C ILE A 311 7.96 8.89 -38.83
N LYS A 312 8.34 7.71 -38.33
CA LYS A 312 8.82 7.56 -36.95
C LYS A 312 10.06 8.41 -36.66
N SER A 313 10.96 8.58 -37.64
CA SER A 313 12.14 9.44 -37.55
C SER A 313 11.81 10.96 -37.58
N CYS A 314 10.58 11.33 -37.88
CA CYS A 314 10.16 12.73 -37.84
C CYS A 314 10.06 13.25 -36.39
N ASN A 315 10.46 14.51 -36.17
CA ASN A 315 10.26 15.17 -34.87
C ASN A 315 8.75 15.48 -34.65
N ARG A 316 8.34 15.94 -33.46
CA ARG A 316 6.92 16.14 -33.17
C ARG A 316 6.26 17.24 -34.02
N LEU A 317 7.01 18.28 -34.40
CA LEU A 317 6.49 19.37 -35.25
C LEU A 317 6.38 18.90 -36.71
N GLU A 318 7.38 18.19 -37.21
CA GLU A 318 7.31 17.48 -38.51
C GLU A 318 6.11 16.54 -38.57
N LYS A 319 5.90 15.69 -37.55
CA LYS A 319 4.74 14.80 -37.47
C LYS A 319 3.42 15.56 -37.43
N LYS A 320 3.32 16.66 -36.65
CA LYS A 320 2.08 17.44 -36.55
C LYS A 320 1.75 18.10 -37.89
N LEU A 321 2.73 18.75 -38.51
CA LEU A 321 2.57 19.39 -39.81
C LEU A 321 2.22 18.36 -40.90
N LEU A 322 2.87 17.19 -40.88
CA LEU A 322 2.58 16.10 -41.81
C LEU A 322 1.15 15.56 -41.66
N ILE A 323 0.65 15.38 -40.42
CA ILE A 323 -0.75 14.95 -40.20
C ILE A 323 -1.72 15.97 -40.79
N GLU A 324 -1.53 17.25 -40.52
CA GLU A 324 -2.42 18.31 -41.01
C GLU A 324 -2.39 18.39 -42.54
N ILE A 325 -1.22 18.22 -43.16
CA ILE A 325 -1.07 18.08 -44.62
C ILE A 325 -1.87 16.87 -45.14
N ILE A 326 -1.75 15.70 -44.50
CA ILE A 326 -2.49 14.50 -44.91
C ILE A 326 -4.01 14.68 -44.72
N GLU A 327 -4.43 15.39 -43.67
CA GLU A 327 -5.83 15.78 -43.45
C GLU A 327 -6.34 16.70 -44.55
N PHE A 328 -5.59 17.73 -44.93
CA PHE A 328 -5.92 18.61 -46.05
C PHE A 328 -6.12 17.85 -47.37
N GLY A 329 -5.23 16.91 -47.70
CA GLY A 329 -5.37 16.06 -48.90
C GLY A 329 -6.61 15.17 -48.85
N LYS A 330 -6.93 14.62 -47.67
CA LYS A 330 -8.13 13.82 -47.43
C LYS A 330 -9.42 14.64 -47.49
N GLU A 331 -9.37 15.89 -47.03
CA GLU A 331 -10.50 16.83 -47.04
C GLU A 331 -10.82 17.31 -48.46
N GLN A 332 -9.82 17.61 -49.30
CA GLN A 332 -10.05 17.94 -50.71
C GLN A 332 -10.40 16.71 -51.58
N ASN A 333 -9.93 15.52 -51.22
CA ASN A 333 -10.23 14.24 -51.87
C ASN A 333 -10.01 14.25 -53.41
N LYS A 334 -9.04 15.02 -53.89
CA LYS A 334 -8.66 15.13 -55.30
C LYS A 334 -7.53 14.15 -55.60
N GLU A 335 -7.89 12.96 -56.08
CA GLU A 335 -6.92 11.94 -56.50
C GLU A 335 -6.30 12.29 -57.86
N VAL A 336 -4.96 12.24 -57.91
CA VAL A 336 -4.15 12.46 -59.10
C VAL A 336 -3.29 11.23 -59.34
N ILE A 337 -3.48 10.59 -60.49
CA ILE A 337 -2.69 9.43 -60.92
C ILE A 337 -1.53 9.92 -61.76
N ALA A 338 -0.37 10.07 -61.12
CA ALA A 338 0.86 10.42 -61.80
C ALA A 338 1.48 9.14 -62.41
N ASN A 339 2.08 9.26 -63.60
CA ASN A 339 2.67 8.15 -64.35
C ASN A 339 4.13 8.47 -64.67
N LEU A 340 5.07 7.63 -64.23
CA LEU A 340 6.49 7.80 -64.50
C LEU A 340 7.07 6.51 -65.09
N LYS A 341 7.57 6.58 -66.33
CA LYS A 341 8.04 5.41 -67.12
C LYS A 341 6.94 4.35 -67.28
N LYS A 342 6.99 3.24 -66.52
CA LYS A 342 5.97 2.17 -66.50
C LYS A 342 5.22 2.08 -65.16
N SER A 343 5.58 2.94 -64.20
CA SER A 343 5.05 2.97 -62.85
C SER A 343 3.85 3.90 -62.78
N LYS A 344 2.84 3.54 -61.97
CA LYS A 344 1.72 4.43 -61.62
C LYS A 344 1.71 4.65 -60.12
N ALA A 345 1.53 5.90 -59.70
CA ALA A 345 1.43 6.27 -58.31
C ALA A 345 0.19 7.15 -58.11
N VAL A 346 -0.54 6.89 -57.03
CA VAL A 346 -1.75 7.63 -56.66
C VAL A 346 -1.41 8.58 -55.53
N PHE A 347 -1.71 9.86 -55.75
CA PHE A 347 -1.52 10.93 -54.79
C PHE A 347 -2.85 11.64 -54.55
N TYR A 348 -3.06 12.12 -53.33
CA TYR A 348 -4.03 13.18 -53.08
C TYR A 348 -3.31 14.52 -53.24
N GLU A 349 -3.85 15.36 -54.12
CA GLU A 349 -3.35 16.72 -54.32
C GLU A 349 -4.07 17.69 -53.39
N TYR A 350 -3.32 18.52 -52.69
CA TYR A 350 -3.83 19.68 -51.97
C TYR A 350 -3.31 20.96 -52.62
N SER A 351 -4.20 21.77 -53.19
CA SER A 351 -3.88 23.08 -53.76
C SER A 351 -4.91 24.13 -53.28
N PRO A 352 -4.49 25.07 -52.42
CA PRO A 352 -5.32 26.19 -51.95
C PRO A 352 -5.19 27.44 -52.83
N GLU A 353 -6.15 28.37 -52.71
CA GLU A 353 -6.11 29.67 -53.40
C GLU A 353 -5.07 30.65 -52.79
N GLU A 354 -4.75 30.50 -51.51
CA GLU A 354 -3.70 31.26 -50.81
C GLU A 354 -2.36 30.49 -50.77
N PRO A 355 -1.21 31.15 -50.56
CA PRO A 355 0.08 30.46 -50.54
C PRO A 355 0.18 29.41 -49.42
N ILE A 356 0.45 28.17 -49.81
CA ILE A 356 0.28 26.95 -49.02
C ILE A 356 1.06 26.98 -47.70
N VAL A 357 2.23 27.62 -47.68
CA VAL A 357 3.05 27.79 -46.48
C VAL A 357 2.35 28.70 -45.45
N PHE A 358 1.66 29.76 -45.87
CA PHE A 358 0.91 30.61 -44.95
C PHE A 358 -0.36 29.89 -44.46
N THR A 359 -1.10 29.21 -45.33
CA THR A 359 -2.25 28.38 -44.94
C THR A 359 -1.86 27.31 -43.90
N LEU A 360 -0.69 26.68 -44.08
CA LEU A 360 -0.13 25.71 -43.12
C LEU A 360 0.33 26.36 -41.81
N ILE A 361 0.99 27.53 -41.85
CA ILE A 361 1.31 28.31 -40.64
C ILE A 361 0.01 28.65 -39.90
N ASP A 362 -1.03 29.09 -40.60
CA ASP A 362 -2.24 29.56 -39.95
C ASP A 362 -3.12 28.45 -39.38
N ARG A 363 -3.19 27.26 -39.99
CA ARG A 363 -3.89 26.12 -39.38
C ARG A 363 -3.10 25.52 -38.21
N THR A 364 -1.77 25.36 -38.35
CA THR A 364 -0.94 24.65 -37.35
C THR A 364 -0.37 25.52 -36.23
N LYS A 365 -0.28 26.84 -36.46
CA LYS A 365 0.44 27.88 -35.70
C LYS A 365 1.95 27.63 -35.53
N ILE A 366 2.58 26.89 -36.46
CA ILE A 366 4.02 26.62 -36.47
C ILE A 366 4.73 27.59 -37.42
N ILE A 367 5.48 28.54 -36.86
CA ILE A 367 6.14 29.63 -37.63
C ILE A 367 7.31 29.10 -38.50
N VAL A 368 8.00 28.04 -38.07
CA VAL A 368 9.19 27.49 -38.77
C VAL A 368 8.80 26.44 -39.83
N SER A 369 7.73 26.70 -40.60
CA SER A 369 7.13 25.71 -41.49
C SER A 369 8.02 25.31 -42.67
N ARG A 370 8.76 26.25 -43.31
CA ARG A 370 9.60 25.94 -44.49
C ARG A 370 10.74 24.96 -44.21
N GLN A 371 11.50 25.16 -43.13
CA GLN A 371 12.57 24.23 -42.75
C GLN A 371 12.00 22.82 -42.46
N ILE A 372 10.82 22.75 -41.85
CA ILE A 372 10.11 21.50 -41.56
C ILE A 372 9.60 20.85 -42.86
N LEU A 373 9.06 21.63 -43.80
CA LEU A 373 8.63 21.14 -45.12
C LEU A 373 9.81 20.59 -45.93
N ARG A 374 10.95 21.29 -45.97
CA ARG A 374 12.19 20.77 -46.59
C ARG A 374 12.60 19.44 -45.95
N SER A 375 12.62 19.35 -44.62
CA SER A 375 12.90 18.08 -43.92
C SER A 375 11.92 16.95 -44.29
N LEU A 376 10.63 17.25 -44.52
CA LEU A 376 9.63 16.25 -44.96
C LEU A 376 9.83 15.81 -46.43
N VAL A 377 10.29 16.73 -47.30
CA VAL A 377 10.68 16.45 -48.70
C VAL A 377 11.98 15.65 -48.76
N ASP A 378 13.01 16.04 -47.99
CA ASP A 378 14.30 15.33 -47.89
C ASP A 378 14.10 13.90 -47.36
N LYS A 379 13.14 13.74 -46.44
CA LYS A 379 12.67 12.42 -45.94
C LYS A 379 11.73 11.72 -46.92
N LYS A 380 11.38 12.34 -48.05
CA LYS A 380 10.63 11.74 -49.16
C LYS A 380 9.21 11.30 -48.79
N LEU A 381 8.57 12.05 -47.89
CA LEU A 381 7.21 11.77 -47.40
C LEU A 381 6.13 12.54 -48.18
N ILE A 382 6.45 13.72 -48.67
CA ILE A 382 5.57 14.59 -49.46
C ILE A 382 6.36 15.21 -50.61
N VAL A 383 5.63 15.69 -51.62
CA VAL A 383 6.17 16.50 -52.71
C VAL A 383 5.43 17.84 -52.68
N ILE A 384 6.17 18.95 -52.79
CA ILE A 384 5.61 20.31 -52.70
C ILE A 384 6.23 21.21 -53.77
N ASP A 385 5.39 22.05 -54.37
CA ASP A 385 5.85 23.22 -55.11
C ASP A 385 5.19 24.48 -54.51
N GLU A 386 6.00 25.40 -53.97
CA GLU A 386 5.53 26.70 -53.47
C GLU A 386 5.34 27.75 -54.58
N GLU A 387 5.89 27.54 -55.77
CA GLU A 387 5.77 28.42 -56.95
C GLU A 387 4.46 28.13 -57.69
N GLU A 388 4.12 26.86 -57.90
CA GLU A 388 2.84 26.39 -58.47
C GLU A 388 1.77 26.09 -57.39
N ASN A 389 2.10 26.28 -56.11
CA ASN A 389 1.22 26.25 -54.94
C ASN A 389 0.40 24.95 -54.74
N TYR A 390 1.08 23.80 -54.73
CA TYR A 390 0.46 22.51 -54.45
C TYR A 390 1.34 21.57 -53.60
N ILE A 391 0.71 20.63 -52.90
CA ILE A 391 1.35 19.48 -52.25
C ILE A 391 0.72 18.19 -52.79
N LEU A 392 1.54 17.22 -53.20
CA LEU A 392 1.14 15.85 -53.49
C LEU A 392 1.45 14.94 -52.30
N ILE A 393 0.42 14.21 -51.87
CA ILE A 393 0.43 13.38 -50.67
C ILE A 393 0.21 11.93 -51.09
N PRO A 394 1.19 11.02 -50.90
CA PRO A 394 1.02 9.60 -51.18
C PRO A 394 -0.27 9.01 -50.58
N GLU A 395 -1.09 8.33 -51.39
CA GLU A 395 -2.35 7.70 -50.94
C GLU A 395 -2.17 6.87 -49.66
N VAL A 396 -1.05 6.14 -49.58
CA VAL A 396 -0.74 5.27 -48.43
C VAL A 396 -0.62 6.02 -47.10
N LEU A 397 -0.30 7.32 -47.11
CA LEU A 397 -0.33 8.17 -45.92
C LEU A 397 -1.77 8.49 -45.50
N VAL A 398 -2.63 8.86 -46.45
CA VAL A 398 -4.05 9.19 -46.24
C VAL A 398 -4.80 7.98 -45.69
N ASN A 399 -4.56 6.80 -46.26
CA ASN A 399 -5.18 5.54 -45.86
C ASN A 399 -4.73 5.04 -44.47
N ASN A 400 -3.59 5.51 -43.95
CA ASN A 400 -3.07 5.14 -42.64
C ASN A 400 -3.02 6.30 -41.62
N LEU A 401 -3.69 7.42 -41.91
CA LEU A 401 -3.67 8.65 -41.11
C LEU A 401 -3.87 8.43 -39.60
N ASP A 402 -4.82 7.58 -39.20
CA ASP A 402 -5.10 7.34 -37.77
C ASP A 402 -3.93 6.65 -37.05
N SER A 403 -3.17 5.80 -37.76
CA SER A 403 -1.92 5.22 -37.23
C SER A 403 -0.83 6.28 -37.04
N ILE A 404 -0.85 7.36 -37.83
CA ILE A 404 0.06 8.50 -37.68
C ILE A 404 -0.41 9.40 -36.52
N LYS A 405 -1.71 9.67 -36.40
CA LYS A 405 -2.32 10.44 -35.29
C LYS A 405 -2.02 9.86 -33.91
N ASN A 406 -2.03 8.54 -33.78
CA ASN A 406 -1.66 7.83 -32.55
C ASN A 406 -0.17 8.05 -32.14
N LEU A 407 0.68 8.65 -32.99
CA LEU A 407 2.03 9.08 -32.63
C LEU A 407 2.09 10.47 -31.96
N ILE A 408 0.98 11.24 -31.94
CA ILE A 408 0.93 12.61 -31.39
C ILE A 408 0.03 12.74 -30.16
N THR A 409 -0.96 11.85 -30.00
CA THR A 409 -1.91 11.83 -28.88
C THR A 409 -1.24 12.09 -27.54
N THR A 410 -1.60 13.22 -26.92
CA THR A 410 -1.17 13.57 -25.56
C THR A 410 -1.71 12.55 -24.57
N GLN A 411 -0.83 11.98 -23.77
CA GLN A 411 -1.20 11.05 -22.71
C GLN A 411 -2.09 11.83 -21.72
N ASN A 412 -3.37 11.44 -21.60
CA ASN A 412 -4.27 12.04 -20.61
C ASN A 412 -4.04 11.37 -19.29
N ILE A 413 -3.61 12.19 -18.39
CA ILE A 413 -3.14 11.78 -17.11
C ILE A 413 -3.98 12.70 -16.10
N ASN A 414 -4.30 12.31 -14.84
CA ASN A 414 -5.30 12.80 -13.84
C ASN A 414 -4.78 13.71 -12.66
N SER A 415 -5.32 13.69 -11.43
CA SER A 415 -4.93 14.52 -10.24
C SER A 415 -4.16 13.85 -9.04
N ALA A 416 -4.02 12.51 -8.95
CA ALA A 416 -3.21 11.80 -7.91
C ALA A 416 -1.64 11.76 -8.03
N ILE A 417 -1.03 11.30 -9.13
CA ILE A 417 0.44 11.20 -9.31
C ILE A 417 1.24 12.55 -9.31
N ARG A 418 0.74 13.70 -9.79
CA ARG A 418 1.24 15.07 -9.61
C ARG A 418 1.41 15.34 -8.13
N TYR A 419 0.39 15.00 -7.32
CA TYR A 419 0.48 15.09 -5.88
C TYR A 419 1.53 14.12 -5.32
N LEU A 420 1.65 12.89 -5.84
CA LEU A 420 2.73 11.96 -5.45
C LEU A 420 4.14 12.44 -5.85
N ILE A 421 4.32 13.07 -7.02
CA ILE A 421 5.61 13.57 -7.53
C ILE A 421 6.01 14.83 -6.75
N PHE A 422 5.09 15.79 -6.61
CA PHE A 422 5.30 16.96 -5.75
C PHE A 422 5.55 16.53 -4.30
N SER A 423 4.82 15.54 -3.77
CA SER A 423 5.05 15.01 -2.41
C SER A 423 6.40 14.28 -2.29
N ARG A 424 6.79 13.45 -3.28
CA ARG A 424 8.08 12.75 -3.31
C ARG A 424 9.26 13.72 -3.29
N GLN A 425 9.11 14.86 -3.95
CA GLN A 425 10.10 15.94 -3.99
C GLN A 425 9.78 17.07 -3.00
N ASN A 426 8.99 16.81 -1.95
CA ASN A 426 8.71 17.72 -0.84
C ASN A 426 8.18 19.12 -1.23
N PHE A 427 7.46 19.23 -2.34
CA PHE A 427 7.03 20.49 -2.98
C PHE A 427 8.22 21.39 -3.32
N THR A 428 9.25 20.78 -3.89
CA THR A 428 10.48 21.43 -4.30
C THR A 428 10.88 21.04 -5.71
N CYS A 429 11.58 21.93 -6.39
CA CYS A 429 12.25 21.59 -7.63
C CYS A 429 13.31 20.48 -7.37
N MET A 430 13.37 19.47 -8.24
CA MET A 430 14.28 18.33 -8.11
C MET A 430 15.72 18.75 -8.41
N THR A 431 15.92 19.38 -9.56
CA THR A 431 17.19 19.94 -10.02
C THR A 431 17.47 21.18 -9.12
N CYS A 432 16.73 22.27 -9.30
CA CYS A 432 17.06 23.58 -8.72
C CYS A 432 16.61 23.82 -7.29
N GLY A 433 15.75 22.97 -6.77
CA GLY A 433 15.16 23.14 -5.46
C GLY A 433 14.70 24.53 -5.04
N GLU A 434 14.09 25.34 -5.89
CA GLU A 434 13.29 26.44 -5.33
C GLU A 434 12.21 25.83 -4.39
N THR A 435 11.98 26.44 -3.22
CA THR A 435 10.77 26.21 -2.40
C THR A 435 9.65 27.20 -2.76
N GLY A 436 9.97 28.24 -3.53
CA GLY A 436 8.99 29.16 -4.10
C GLY A 436 8.06 28.44 -5.06
N ARG A 437 6.80 28.87 -5.09
CA ARG A 437 5.80 28.42 -6.08
C ARG A 437 5.82 29.38 -7.28
N PRO A 438 5.52 28.91 -8.50
CA PRO A 438 5.01 27.58 -8.87
C PRO A 438 6.09 26.54 -9.22
N LEU A 439 5.67 25.27 -9.36
CA LEU A 439 6.49 24.15 -9.84
C LEU A 439 5.74 23.36 -10.93
N LYS A 440 6.47 22.83 -11.93
CA LYS A 440 5.98 22.08 -13.11
C LYS A 440 6.56 20.66 -13.14
N ILE A 441 6.02 19.70 -13.90
CA ILE A 441 6.56 18.32 -13.99
C ILE A 441 7.15 18.03 -15.38
N ALA A 442 8.38 17.51 -15.42
CA ALA A 442 9.11 17.08 -16.62
C ALA A 442 9.52 15.60 -16.53
N TYR A 443 9.87 14.97 -17.66
CA TYR A 443 10.44 13.62 -17.71
C TYR A 443 11.97 13.69 -17.87
N LEU A 444 12.70 12.73 -17.30
CA LEU A 444 14.18 12.63 -17.37
C LEU A 444 14.71 11.76 -18.53
N ALA A 445 13.83 11.12 -19.30
CA ALA A 445 14.19 10.26 -20.43
C ALA A 445 13.26 10.51 -21.62
N MET A 446 13.77 10.32 -22.84
CA MET A 446 13.01 10.57 -24.08
C MET A 446 11.81 9.62 -24.25
N ASP A 447 11.90 8.39 -23.73
CA ASP A 447 10.85 7.37 -23.82
C ASP A 447 9.81 7.54 -22.70
N LYS A 448 8.61 7.99 -23.08
CA LYS A 448 7.57 8.45 -22.14
C LYS A 448 6.71 7.31 -21.61
N ASN A 449 7.18 6.66 -20.54
CA ASN A 449 6.36 5.72 -19.76
C ASN A 449 5.54 6.46 -18.69
N ILE A 450 4.21 6.43 -18.81
CA ILE A 450 3.26 7.05 -17.87
C ILE A 450 3.37 6.45 -16.46
N ASN A 451 3.73 5.17 -16.37
CA ASN A 451 3.75 4.45 -15.11
C ASN A 451 5.09 4.62 -14.38
N ASP A 452 6.16 5.02 -15.08
CA ASP A 452 7.44 5.31 -14.42
C ASP A 452 7.44 6.70 -13.77
N LEU A 453 6.89 6.71 -12.56
CA LEU A 453 7.00 7.82 -11.63
C LEU A 453 8.42 8.33 -11.45
N ASN A 454 9.46 7.49 -11.54
CA ASN A 454 10.84 7.87 -11.22
C ASN A 454 11.50 8.70 -12.31
N SER A 455 11.10 8.54 -13.57
CA SER A 455 11.44 9.47 -14.64
C SER A 455 10.86 10.88 -14.46
N MET A 456 9.73 11.02 -13.74
CA MET A 456 9.01 12.30 -13.63
C MET A 456 9.51 13.18 -12.47
N ILE A 457 9.90 14.42 -12.75
CA ILE A 457 10.45 15.34 -11.76
C ILE A 457 9.76 16.71 -11.77
N ALA A 458 9.43 17.22 -10.58
CA ALA A 458 8.94 18.56 -10.35
C ALA A 458 10.10 19.56 -10.44
N LEU A 459 9.93 20.69 -11.14
CA LEU A 459 10.94 21.72 -11.36
C LEU A 459 10.42 23.13 -11.14
N CYS A 460 11.30 24.05 -10.75
CA CYS A 460 11.11 25.49 -10.69
C CYS A 460 11.17 26.04 -12.11
N ASP A 461 10.43 27.11 -12.43
CA ASP A 461 10.38 27.67 -13.79
C ASP A 461 11.80 27.85 -14.39
N LYS A 462 12.71 28.43 -13.61
CA LYS A 462 14.10 28.72 -13.99
C LYS A 462 14.94 27.49 -14.42
N CYS A 463 14.70 26.30 -13.87
CA CYS A 463 15.38 25.05 -14.31
C CYS A 463 14.51 24.12 -15.14
N PHE A 464 13.19 24.28 -15.07
CA PHE A 464 12.28 23.68 -16.02
C PHE A 464 12.70 24.12 -17.43
N ASP A 465 12.74 25.42 -17.68
CA ASP A 465 13.09 26.03 -18.97
C ASP A 465 14.55 25.76 -19.42
N LEU A 466 15.40 25.25 -18.52
CA LEU A 466 16.81 24.94 -18.79
C LEU A 466 17.00 23.46 -19.14
N MET A 467 16.29 22.56 -18.46
CA MET A 467 16.23 21.13 -18.80
C MET A 467 15.42 20.88 -20.10
N THR A 468 14.36 21.66 -20.34
CA THR A 468 13.51 21.56 -21.54
C THR A 468 13.98 22.44 -22.71
N LYS A 469 15.19 23.02 -22.66
CA LYS A 469 15.62 24.02 -23.64
C LYS A 469 15.90 23.47 -25.05
N ASN A 470 16.21 22.17 -25.13
CA ASN A 470 16.30 21.40 -26.38
C ASN A 470 15.26 20.25 -26.47
N GLU A 471 14.40 20.09 -25.46
CA GLU A 471 13.28 19.13 -25.44
C GLU A 471 11.95 19.87 -25.22
N ILE A 472 11.09 19.96 -26.24
CA ILE A 472 9.78 20.60 -26.10
C ILE A 472 8.88 19.72 -25.20
N LEU A 473 8.79 20.09 -23.92
CA LEU A 473 7.96 19.47 -22.88
C LEU A 473 7.35 20.54 -21.96
N ILE A 474 6.04 20.75 -22.03
CA ILE A 474 5.06 21.02 -20.94
C ILE A 474 3.74 20.39 -21.47
N ASP A 475 2.82 19.80 -20.71
CA ASP A 475 2.61 19.84 -19.27
C ASP A 475 2.26 18.45 -18.70
N GLY A 476 2.61 18.20 -17.45
CA GLY A 476 2.45 16.92 -16.79
C GLY A 476 1.09 16.76 -16.12
N THR A 477 0.58 15.54 -16.05
CA THR A 477 -0.62 15.13 -15.27
C THR A 477 -0.40 13.60 -14.91
N ILE A 478 -1.38 12.69 -14.71
CA ILE A 478 -1.24 11.36 -13.98
C ILE A 478 -1.92 10.04 -14.53
N THR A 479 -1.30 8.86 -14.67
CA THR A 479 -2.11 7.60 -14.64
C THR A 479 -1.42 6.39 -14.06
N PHE A 480 -2.24 5.41 -13.73
CA PHE A 480 -1.92 4.27 -12.88
C PHE A 480 -1.44 3.07 -13.70
N ASP A 481 -0.55 2.29 -13.07
CA ASP A 481 -0.21 0.93 -13.48
C ASP A 481 -1.42 -0.02 -13.50
N MET A 482 -1.33 -1.03 -14.38
CA MET A 482 -1.94 -2.34 -14.12
C MET A 482 -0.84 -3.38 -14.16
N ASP A 483 -0.69 -4.12 -13.06
CA ASP A 483 0.14 -5.33 -13.00
C ASP A 483 -0.32 -6.38 -14.02
N TYR A 484 0.62 -7.00 -14.73
CA TYR A 484 0.42 -8.34 -15.29
C TYR A 484 1.33 -9.33 -14.58
N SER A 485 0.69 -10.35 -14.02
CA SER A 485 1.29 -11.26 -13.03
C SER A 485 2.40 -12.16 -13.57
N ASP A 486 3.33 -12.49 -12.67
CA ASP A 486 4.62 -13.17 -12.91
C ASP A 486 4.50 -14.69 -13.23
N LYS A 487 3.51 -15.12 -14.02
CA LYS A 487 3.12 -16.54 -14.16
C LYS A 487 3.34 -17.24 -15.50
N ASN A 488 3.53 -16.52 -16.61
CA ASN A 488 3.84 -17.13 -17.92
C ASN A 488 4.98 -16.35 -18.62
N LYS A 489 6.23 -16.49 -18.14
CA LYS A 489 7.42 -15.98 -18.85
C LYS A 489 7.83 -16.97 -19.94
N LEU A 490 7.38 -16.70 -21.15
CA LEU A 490 7.61 -17.49 -22.37
C LEU A 490 9.08 -17.34 -22.82
N LYS A 491 9.85 -18.43 -22.95
CA LYS A 491 11.27 -18.33 -23.34
C LYS A 491 11.45 -17.77 -24.75
N SER A 492 10.52 -18.01 -25.69
CA SER A 492 10.60 -17.39 -27.02
C SER A 492 10.46 -15.87 -26.95
N LEU A 493 9.63 -15.36 -26.04
CA LEU A 493 9.51 -13.93 -25.77
C LEU A 493 10.76 -13.37 -25.09
N GLU A 494 11.41 -14.12 -24.19
CA GLU A 494 12.69 -13.71 -23.59
C GLU A 494 13.83 -13.67 -24.60
N PHE A 495 13.99 -14.68 -25.45
CA PHE A 495 14.96 -14.66 -26.57
C PHE A 495 14.72 -13.46 -27.50
N LEU A 496 13.45 -13.23 -27.84
CA LEU A 496 13.04 -12.14 -28.69
C LEU A 496 13.28 -10.77 -28.03
N CYS A 497 12.99 -10.62 -26.74
CA CYS A 497 13.29 -9.42 -25.96
C CYS A 497 14.80 -9.22 -25.71
N GLN A 498 15.63 -10.26 -25.74
CA GLN A 498 17.08 -10.08 -25.74
C GLN A 498 17.57 -9.56 -27.10
N CYS A 499 16.97 -10.01 -28.20
CA CYS A 499 17.29 -9.51 -29.54
C CYS A 499 16.74 -8.09 -29.80
N PHE A 500 15.62 -7.73 -29.16
CA PHE A 500 14.89 -6.46 -29.27
C PHE A 500 14.23 -6.11 -27.92
N PRO A 501 14.91 -5.41 -27.00
CA PRO A 501 14.36 -5.10 -25.67
C PRO A 501 13.10 -4.22 -25.68
N GLU A 502 12.91 -3.41 -26.72
CA GLU A 502 11.82 -2.42 -26.87
C GLU A 502 10.40 -3.02 -26.94
N ILE A 503 10.27 -4.35 -27.05
CA ILE A 503 8.99 -5.06 -27.09
C ILE A 503 8.57 -5.71 -25.77
N LYS A 504 9.38 -5.57 -24.72
CA LYS A 504 9.06 -6.05 -23.38
C LYS A 504 7.86 -5.28 -22.80
N GLY A 505 6.85 -6.01 -22.30
CA GLY A 505 5.60 -5.43 -21.79
C GLY A 505 4.53 -5.14 -22.86
N ASN A 506 4.79 -5.46 -24.14
CA ASN A 506 3.77 -5.35 -25.18
C ASN A 506 2.80 -6.54 -25.12
N GLN A 507 1.60 -6.30 -24.57
CA GLN A 507 0.57 -7.33 -24.37
C GLN A 507 0.21 -8.09 -25.66
N PHE A 508 0.14 -7.40 -26.81
CA PHE A 508 -0.18 -8.06 -28.08
C PHE A 508 0.87 -9.10 -28.51
N ILE A 509 2.16 -8.83 -28.24
CA ILE A 509 3.25 -9.76 -28.54
C ILE A 509 3.23 -10.91 -27.53
N TYR A 510 3.02 -10.61 -26.25
CA TYR A 510 2.87 -11.60 -25.19
C TYR A 510 1.77 -12.62 -25.51
N ASP A 511 0.54 -12.15 -25.73
CA ASP A 511 -0.60 -13.00 -26.09
C ASP A 511 -0.39 -13.75 -27.42
N THR A 512 0.46 -13.23 -28.31
CA THR A 512 0.76 -13.87 -29.59
C THR A 512 1.83 -14.95 -29.45
N MET A 513 2.85 -14.77 -28.62
CA MET A 513 3.84 -15.81 -28.32
C MET A 513 3.21 -16.94 -27.52
N GLU A 514 2.31 -16.64 -26.58
CA GLU A 514 1.56 -17.66 -25.81
C GLU A 514 0.70 -18.53 -26.74
N ARG A 515 0.06 -17.89 -27.74
CA ARG A 515 -0.69 -18.56 -28.83
C ARG A 515 0.18 -19.31 -29.86
N LEU A 516 1.50 -19.20 -29.77
CA LEU A 516 2.46 -19.95 -30.60
C LEU A 516 3.13 -21.08 -29.84
N GLU A 517 3.60 -20.87 -28.61
CA GLU A 517 4.16 -21.94 -27.77
C GLU A 517 3.13 -23.03 -27.44
N SER A 518 1.84 -22.70 -27.48
CA SER A 518 0.72 -23.68 -27.41
C SER A 518 0.46 -24.47 -28.71
N LYS A 519 1.20 -24.19 -29.80
CA LYS A 519 1.00 -24.82 -31.13
C LYS A 519 2.26 -25.33 -31.81
N PHE A 520 3.44 -24.83 -31.45
CA PHE A 520 4.72 -25.18 -32.06
C PHE A 520 5.79 -25.39 -30.98
N SER A 521 6.76 -26.27 -31.22
CA SER A 521 7.85 -26.48 -30.26
C SER A 521 8.71 -25.22 -30.12
N ILE A 522 9.14 -24.93 -28.88
CA ILE A 522 9.82 -23.67 -28.56
C ILE A 522 11.16 -23.53 -29.30
N ASN A 523 11.87 -24.64 -29.52
CA ASN A 523 13.07 -24.71 -30.36
C ASN A 523 12.77 -24.23 -31.79
N ASN A 524 11.67 -24.67 -32.40
CA ASN A 524 11.29 -24.22 -33.74
C ASN A 524 10.84 -22.76 -33.76
N ILE A 525 10.17 -22.27 -32.71
CA ILE A 525 9.84 -20.84 -32.59
C ILE A 525 11.14 -20.02 -32.50
N ILE A 526 12.12 -20.44 -31.71
CA ILE A 526 13.43 -19.77 -31.58
C ILE A 526 14.25 -19.87 -32.88
N LYS A 527 14.29 -21.01 -33.57
CA LYS A 527 14.96 -21.15 -34.89
C LYS A 527 14.27 -20.29 -35.97
N ALA A 528 12.93 -20.30 -36.02
CA ALA A 528 12.14 -19.46 -36.92
C ALA A 528 12.35 -17.97 -36.62
N LEU A 529 12.34 -17.58 -35.34
CA LEU A 529 12.69 -16.24 -34.89
C LEU A 529 14.14 -15.93 -35.29
N ALA A 530 15.12 -16.80 -35.08
CA ALA A 530 16.51 -16.53 -35.43
C ALA A 530 16.73 -16.35 -36.95
N ILE A 531 16.12 -17.19 -37.79
CA ILE A 531 16.12 -16.99 -39.25
C ILE A 531 15.41 -15.69 -39.62
N THR A 532 14.29 -15.40 -38.98
CA THR A 532 13.50 -14.18 -39.26
C THR A 532 14.27 -12.94 -38.82
N ILE A 533 14.81 -12.93 -37.61
CA ILE A 533 15.64 -11.87 -37.02
C ILE A 533 16.93 -11.69 -37.82
N ASP A 534 17.56 -12.76 -38.30
CA ASP A 534 18.72 -12.63 -39.16
C ASP A 534 18.36 -12.06 -40.53
N LYS A 535 17.31 -12.57 -41.16
CA LYS A 535 16.80 -11.98 -42.39
C LYS A 535 16.36 -10.53 -42.18
N ILE A 536 15.91 -10.14 -40.99
CA ILE A 536 15.63 -8.75 -40.61
C ILE A 536 16.92 -7.94 -40.49
N LYS A 537 17.92 -8.45 -39.77
CA LYS A 537 19.20 -7.74 -39.50
C LYS A 537 20.06 -7.62 -40.76
N LYS A 538 20.08 -8.65 -41.61
CA LYS A 538 20.61 -8.64 -42.98
C LYS A 538 19.66 -8.02 -44.01
N LYS A 539 18.48 -7.53 -43.59
CA LYS A 539 17.45 -6.83 -44.39
C LYS A 539 16.88 -7.60 -45.60
N HIS A 540 17.04 -8.92 -45.62
CA HIS A 540 16.34 -9.83 -46.53
C HIS A 540 14.82 -9.86 -46.32
N ILE A 541 14.34 -9.55 -45.12
CA ILE A 541 12.91 -9.33 -44.80
C ILE A 541 12.77 -8.15 -43.83
N GLU A 542 11.53 -7.71 -43.61
CA GLU A 542 11.27 -6.45 -42.94
C GLU A 542 11.12 -6.55 -41.40
N GLY A 543 11.74 -5.61 -40.69
CA GLY A 543 11.94 -5.65 -39.23
C GLY A 543 10.78 -5.22 -38.34
N THR A 544 9.53 -5.22 -38.81
CA THR A 544 8.39 -4.81 -37.97
C THR A 544 7.94 -5.96 -37.06
N ILE A 545 7.32 -5.63 -35.91
CA ILE A 545 6.70 -6.62 -35.00
C ILE A 545 5.71 -7.53 -35.75
N LYS A 546 4.91 -6.95 -36.66
CA LYS A 546 3.90 -7.68 -37.42
C LYS A 546 4.55 -8.60 -38.46
N THR A 547 5.62 -8.16 -39.13
CA THR A 547 6.37 -8.98 -40.09
C THR A 547 7.18 -10.06 -39.38
N LEU A 548 7.89 -9.74 -38.29
CA LEU A 548 8.55 -10.69 -37.40
C LEU A 548 7.57 -11.81 -36.99
N ILE A 549 6.40 -11.45 -36.45
CA ILE A 549 5.38 -12.42 -36.01
C ILE A 549 4.83 -13.22 -37.20
N ASN A 550 4.45 -12.58 -38.30
CA ASN A 550 3.80 -13.24 -39.43
C ASN A 550 4.77 -14.08 -40.27
N TYR A 551 6.04 -13.68 -40.38
CA TYR A 551 7.06 -14.43 -41.08
C TYR A 551 7.59 -15.58 -40.21
N THR A 552 7.75 -15.38 -38.89
CA THR A 552 7.99 -16.48 -37.94
C THR A 552 6.85 -17.50 -38.02
N LYS A 553 5.59 -17.06 -37.96
CA LYS A 553 4.41 -17.91 -38.23
C LYS A 553 4.45 -18.58 -39.61
N GLY A 554 4.91 -17.87 -40.64
CA GLY A 554 5.02 -18.41 -42.00
C GLY A 554 6.06 -19.52 -42.14
N ILE A 555 7.22 -19.39 -41.48
CA ILE A 555 8.23 -20.46 -41.42
C ILE A 555 7.69 -21.63 -40.59
N LEU A 556 7.09 -21.35 -39.42
CA LEU A 556 6.51 -22.35 -38.52
C LEU A 556 5.39 -23.17 -39.19
N ASN A 557 4.45 -22.51 -39.86
CA ASN A 557 3.37 -23.16 -40.61
C ASN A 557 3.92 -24.02 -41.75
N LYS A 558 4.90 -23.52 -42.52
CA LYS A 558 5.56 -24.30 -43.59
C LYS A 558 6.36 -25.50 -43.08
N GLY A 559 6.89 -25.44 -41.86
CA GLY A 559 7.50 -26.59 -41.20
C GLY A 559 6.45 -27.68 -40.91
N ILE A 560 5.30 -27.30 -40.36
CA ILE A 560 4.19 -28.23 -40.07
C ILE A 560 3.57 -28.82 -41.36
N GLU A 561 3.32 -28.01 -42.39
CA GLU A 561 2.71 -28.47 -43.65
C GLU A 561 3.56 -29.52 -44.39
N ASN A 562 4.88 -29.52 -44.18
CA ASN A 562 5.80 -30.51 -44.77
C ASN A 562 6.31 -31.55 -43.75
N GLY A 563 5.96 -31.44 -42.47
CA GLY A 563 6.39 -32.36 -41.41
C GLY A 563 7.89 -32.31 -41.05
N GLU A 564 8.60 -31.22 -41.37
CA GLU A 564 10.06 -31.12 -41.19
C GLU A 564 10.49 -30.01 -40.19
N ASP A 565 11.59 -30.27 -39.48
CA ASP A 565 12.22 -29.35 -38.53
C ASP A 565 12.95 -28.18 -39.21
N ILE A 566 12.93 -27.00 -38.59
CA ILE A 566 13.41 -25.75 -39.23
C ILE A 566 14.95 -25.70 -39.21
N LYS A 567 15.58 -25.84 -40.38
CA LYS A 567 17.04 -25.83 -40.53
C LYS A 567 17.59 -24.40 -40.64
N VAL A 568 18.63 -24.11 -39.86
CA VAL A 568 19.31 -22.79 -39.78
C VAL A 568 20.72 -22.90 -40.36
N TYR A 569 21.20 -21.87 -41.07
CA TYR A 569 22.58 -21.85 -41.59
C TYR A 569 23.61 -21.71 -40.45
N PRO A 570 24.75 -22.44 -40.48
CA PRO A 570 25.71 -22.47 -39.37
C PRO A 570 26.21 -21.10 -38.91
N LYS A 571 26.43 -20.18 -39.84
CA LYS A 571 26.88 -18.81 -39.53
C LYS A 571 25.93 -18.04 -38.60
N LEU A 572 24.64 -18.38 -38.58
CA LEU A 572 23.63 -17.73 -37.73
C LEU A 572 23.57 -18.33 -36.33
N ILE A 573 23.95 -19.61 -36.22
CA ILE A 573 24.05 -20.32 -34.94
C ILE A 573 25.14 -19.64 -34.09
N GLU A 574 26.29 -19.35 -34.71
CA GLU A 574 27.36 -18.55 -34.10
C GLU A 574 26.95 -17.09 -33.86
N GLU A 575 26.43 -16.39 -34.89
CA GLU A 575 26.15 -14.94 -34.85
C GLU A 575 25.12 -14.54 -33.77
N TYR A 576 24.18 -15.44 -33.43
CA TYR A 576 23.20 -15.22 -32.35
C TYR A 576 23.38 -16.14 -31.13
N ASN A 577 24.47 -16.93 -31.07
CA ASN A 577 24.72 -17.93 -30.02
C ASN A 577 23.52 -18.88 -29.79
N LEU A 578 22.92 -19.41 -30.85
CA LEU A 578 21.63 -20.12 -30.78
C LEU A 578 21.68 -21.40 -29.94
N ASP A 579 22.85 -22.01 -29.78
CA ASP A 579 23.08 -23.19 -28.92
C ASP A 579 22.81 -22.92 -27.42
N LYS A 580 22.70 -21.64 -27.01
CA LYS A 580 22.29 -21.26 -25.64
C LYS A 580 20.77 -21.13 -25.47
N TRP A 581 20.01 -21.20 -26.57
CA TRP A 581 18.58 -20.93 -26.63
C TRP A 581 17.75 -22.11 -27.11
N ILE A 582 18.31 -22.85 -28.06
CA ILE A 582 17.81 -24.15 -28.53
C ILE A 582 18.28 -25.18 -27.52
N ILE A 583 17.35 -25.99 -27.00
CA ILE A 583 17.68 -27.12 -26.13
C ILE A 583 17.96 -28.30 -27.04
N ASP A 584 19.18 -28.84 -27.03
CA ASP A 584 19.48 -30.12 -27.68
C ASP A 584 18.66 -31.23 -27.02
N GLU A 585 17.70 -31.78 -27.76
CA GLU A 585 17.15 -33.10 -27.48
C GLU A 585 18.14 -34.12 -28.04
N LEU A 586 18.72 -34.91 -27.13
CA LEU A 586 19.41 -36.18 -27.41
C LEU A 586 18.40 -37.26 -27.83
#